data_AF-A0AAD0UV91-F1
#
_entry.id   AF-A0AAD0UV91-F1
#
_cell.length_a   1.000
_cell.length_b   1.000
_cell.length_c   1.000
_cell.angle_alpha   90.00
_cell.angle_beta   90.00
_cell.angle_gamma   90.00
#
_symmetry.space_group_name_H-M   'P 1'
#
loop_
_entity.id
_entity.type
_entity.pdbx_description
1 polymer ?
#
loop_
_entity_poly.entity_id
_entity_poly.type
_entity_poly.pdbx_seq_one_letter_code
_entity_poly.pdbx_strand_id
1 'polypeptide(L)'
;MNKILLIFFLILLFTCKKDESNKYLNDKYALAKSERKEDIQKAREFERSGLAFYKKEENASAISEYEKALEVYANGSLYYNYGNSLWNMGELDSAIRAYKIAELLNYERKDLLYYNLACAYSLKEIEEEAFFYLDKAVNNGYKNFHHILTDKDLQFLRAGSIGWQHRKYLIEAGKKFFLNEIKNLKNPISLQIGTDGVTLCPDGRFREVAAAGIGEVVLGNWRYDSNSDKVIIHIHSKSCIKPEDSNIDPQGNICKPGYKICKDGSSEFECEAIDSEYELKWEDYIDRGGPPSKYTSCN
;
A
#
# COMPACT_ATOMS: atom_id res chain seq x y z
N MET A 1 18.45 -14.99 67.54
CA MET A 1 17.30 -14.55 66.71
C MET A 1 17.20 -13.04 66.77
N ASN A 2 17.59 -12.34 65.70
CA ASN A 2 17.10 -11.01 65.30
C ASN A 2 17.93 -10.53 64.10
N LYS A 3 17.78 -11.21 62.97
CA LYS A 3 18.28 -10.78 61.64
C LYS A 3 17.14 -10.22 60.75
N ILE A 4 16.00 -9.85 61.36
CA ILE A 4 14.77 -9.45 60.64
C ILE A 4 14.54 -7.93 60.69
N LEU A 5 15.47 -7.14 61.24
CA LEU A 5 15.29 -5.68 61.37
C LEU A 5 16.13 -4.84 60.39
N LEU A 6 16.67 -5.44 59.31
CA LEU A 6 17.50 -4.74 58.32
C LEU A 6 17.02 -4.86 56.87
N ILE A 7 15.78 -5.32 56.65
CA ILE A 7 15.19 -5.46 55.30
C ILE A 7 14.13 -4.38 55.04
N PHE A 8 13.72 -3.60 56.05
CA PHE A 8 12.70 -2.56 55.89
C PHE A 8 13.22 -1.18 55.43
N PHE A 9 14.51 -1.08 55.07
CA PHE A 9 15.11 0.17 54.56
C PHE A 9 15.59 0.09 53.11
N LEU A 10 15.20 -0.96 52.37
CA LEU A 10 15.62 -1.18 50.97
C LEU A 10 14.46 -1.27 49.96
N ILE A 11 13.27 -0.74 50.30
CA ILE A 11 12.08 -0.71 49.41
C ILE A 11 11.54 0.73 49.25
N LEU A 12 12.39 1.75 49.40
CA LEU A 12 12.07 3.15 49.06
C LEU A 12 13.02 3.71 47.98
N LEU A 13 13.45 2.83 47.07
CA LEU A 13 13.98 3.21 45.76
C LEU A 13 13.11 2.59 44.65
N PHE A 14 11.78 2.60 44.81
CA PHE A 14 10.96 2.86 43.64
C PHE A 14 11.18 4.33 43.29
N THR A 15 12.28 4.56 42.58
CA THR A 15 12.43 5.77 41.78
C THR A 15 11.19 5.80 40.89
N CYS A 16 10.27 6.70 41.23
CA CYS A 16 9.35 7.25 40.26
C CYS A 16 10.25 7.78 39.15
N LYS A 17 10.48 6.97 38.10
CA LYS A 17 10.99 7.48 36.83
C LYS A 17 9.97 8.51 36.42
N LYS A 18 10.27 9.77 36.72
CA LYS A 18 9.57 10.93 36.20
C LYS A 18 9.66 10.74 34.69
N ASP A 19 8.55 10.32 34.10
CA ASP A 19 8.38 10.20 32.66
C ASP A 19 8.65 11.62 32.12
N GLU A 20 9.90 11.86 31.68
CA GLU A 20 10.22 13.05 30.92
C GLU A 20 9.52 12.88 29.59
N SER A 21 8.26 13.31 29.57
CA SER A 21 7.41 13.26 28.38
C SER A 21 8.21 13.77 27.20
N ASN A 22 8.53 12.89 26.24
CA ASN A 22 9.27 13.26 25.04
C ASN A 22 8.53 14.43 24.38
N LYS A 23 9.14 15.62 24.42
CA LYS A 23 8.49 16.86 23.97
C LYS A 23 8.10 16.80 22.49
N TYR A 24 8.79 15.99 21.69
CA TYR A 24 8.49 15.81 20.29
C TYR A 24 7.19 15.03 20.10
N LEU A 25 6.80 14.15 21.03
CA LEU A 25 5.55 13.39 21.00
C LEU A 25 4.35 14.14 21.60
N ASN A 26 4.38 15.48 21.53
CA ASN A 26 3.34 16.36 22.06
C ASN A 26 2.67 17.16 20.92
N ASP A 27 1.35 17.04 20.80
CA ASP A 27 0.55 17.66 19.74
C ASP A 27 0.69 19.20 19.73
N LYS A 28 0.73 19.84 20.91
CA LYS A 28 0.90 21.30 21.01
C LYS A 28 2.28 21.73 20.56
N TYR A 29 3.32 20.98 20.89
CA TYR A 29 4.67 21.23 20.41
C TYR A 29 4.73 21.10 18.87
N ALA A 30 4.16 20.02 18.33
CA ALA A 30 4.14 19.74 16.89
C ALA A 30 3.43 20.86 16.11
N LEU A 31 2.22 21.25 16.54
CA LEU A 31 1.46 22.32 15.91
C LEU A 31 2.22 23.65 15.92
N ALA A 32 2.79 24.03 17.07
CA ALA A 32 3.57 25.27 17.21
C ALA A 32 4.88 25.26 16.38
N LYS A 33 5.43 24.09 16.05
CA LYS A 33 6.58 23.95 15.14
C LYS A 33 6.17 23.94 13.67
N SER A 34 4.97 23.45 13.35
CA SER A 34 4.49 23.33 11.96
C SER A 34 4.14 24.67 11.29
N GLU A 35 3.86 25.71 12.07
CA GLU A 35 3.57 27.05 11.55
C GLU A 35 4.83 27.87 11.28
N ARG A 36 5.97 27.50 11.87
CA ARG A 36 7.25 28.20 11.71
C ARG A 36 7.96 27.75 10.45
N LYS A 37 7.84 28.53 9.38
CA LYS A 37 8.46 28.22 8.08
C LYS A 37 9.94 28.60 7.98
N GLU A 38 10.45 29.31 8.99
CA GLU A 38 11.86 29.66 9.08
C GLU A 38 12.69 28.37 9.08
N ASP A 39 13.67 28.29 8.19
CA ASP A 39 14.59 27.17 8.05
C ASP A 39 13.98 25.79 7.71
N ILE A 40 12.84 25.72 6.99
CA ILE A 40 12.34 24.44 6.42
C ILE A 40 13.46 23.68 5.68
N GLN A 41 14.34 24.41 5.00
CA GLN A 41 15.49 23.82 4.30
C GLN A 41 16.45 23.09 5.25
N LYS A 42 16.73 23.67 6.42
CA LYS A 42 17.58 23.05 7.45
C LYS A 42 16.90 21.80 8.05
N ALA A 43 15.59 21.86 8.28
CA ALA A 43 14.83 20.70 8.72
C ALA A 43 14.89 19.55 7.70
N ARG A 44 14.83 19.87 6.40
CA ARG A 44 14.97 18.86 5.31
C ARG A 44 16.35 18.24 5.25
N GLU A 45 17.41 18.97 5.61
CA GLU A 45 18.77 18.42 5.67
C GLU A 45 18.88 17.36 6.77
N PHE A 46 18.36 17.66 7.96
CA PHE A 46 18.25 16.70 9.05
C PHE A 46 17.30 15.54 8.71
N GLU A 47 16.16 15.78 8.05
CA GLU A 47 15.26 14.72 7.57
C GLU A 47 15.98 13.76 6.61
N ARG A 48 16.74 14.30 5.64
CA ARG A 48 17.49 13.50 4.68
C ARG A 48 18.58 12.67 5.36
N SER A 49 19.27 13.26 6.34
CA SER A 49 20.26 12.58 7.18
C SER A 49 19.62 11.44 7.97
N GLY A 50 18.49 11.70 8.65
CA GLY A 50 17.73 10.69 9.38
C GLY A 50 17.24 9.56 8.48
N LEU A 51 16.76 9.87 7.28
CA LEU A 51 16.35 8.86 6.30
C LEU A 51 17.52 8.00 5.82
N ALA A 52 18.72 8.57 5.71
CA ALA A 52 19.92 7.82 5.35
C ALA A 52 20.32 6.83 6.46
N PHE A 53 20.21 7.22 7.73
CA PHE A 53 20.41 6.31 8.87
C PHE A 53 19.34 5.24 8.96
N TYR A 54 18.07 5.61 8.77
CA TYR A 54 16.94 4.68 8.77
C TYR A 54 17.12 3.57 7.73
N LYS A 55 17.56 3.93 6.51
CA LYS A 55 17.85 2.96 5.44
C LYS A 55 19.00 2.01 5.74
N LYS A 56 19.87 2.36 6.69
CA LYS A 56 20.95 1.50 7.20
C LYS A 56 20.56 0.74 8.47
N GLU A 57 19.29 0.84 8.88
CA GLU A 57 18.76 0.28 10.12
C GLU A 57 19.40 0.88 11.40
N GLU A 58 20.08 2.01 11.28
CA GLU A 58 20.67 2.78 12.38
C GLU A 58 19.60 3.66 13.05
N ASN A 59 18.54 3.05 13.58
CA ASN A 59 17.32 3.74 14.01
C ASN A 59 17.54 4.79 15.12
N ALA A 60 18.48 4.57 16.05
CA ALA A 60 18.82 5.55 17.08
C ALA A 60 19.44 6.82 16.49
N SER A 61 20.33 6.67 15.50
CA SER A 61 20.90 7.81 14.76
C SER A 61 19.83 8.52 13.94
N ALA A 62 18.92 7.77 13.32
CA ALA A 62 17.79 8.33 12.57
C ALA A 62 16.88 9.17 13.48
N ILE A 63 16.54 8.67 14.67
CA ILE A 63 15.79 9.39 15.70
C ILE A 63 16.47 10.71 16.06
N SER A 64 17.77 10.68 16.37
CA SER A 64 18.54 11.89 16.71
C SER A 64 18.47 12.96 15.62
N GLU A 65 18.58 12.56 14.35
CA GLU A 65 18.47 13.49 13.23
C GLU A 65 17.04 14.00 13.02
N TYR A 66 16.02 13.15 13.15
CA TYR A 66 14.63 13.60 13.08
C TYR A 66 14.27 14.57 14.21
N GLU A 67 14.78 14.37 15.43
CA GLU A 67 14.59 15.30 16.54
C GLU A 67 15.22 16.67 16.26
N LYS A 68 16.42 16.71 15.66
CA LYS A 68 17.02 17.97 15.18
C LYS A 68 16.16 18.65 14.11
N ALA A 69 15.52 17.88 13.22
CA ALA A 69 14.59 18.43 12.24
C ALA A 69 13.34 19.01 12.93
N LEU A 70 12.74 18.26 13.87
CA LEU A 70 11.54 18.64 14.63
C LEU A 70 11.76 19.86 15.54
N GLU A 71 13.01 20.10 15.98
CA GLU A 71 13.38 21.34 16.66
C GLU A 71 13.27 22.58 15.78
N VAL A 72 13.32 22.43 14.46
CA VAL A 72 13.24 23.55 13.52
C VAL A 72 11.84 23.64 12.93
N TYR A 73 11.35 22.54 12.37
CA TYR A 73 10.06 22.48 11.67
C TYR A 73 9.39 21.13 11.88
N ALA A 74 8.07 21.14 12.06
CA ALA A 74 7.27 19.93 12.17
C ALA A 74 6.36 19.77 10.96
N ASN A 75 6.30 18.58 10.40
CA ASN A 75 5.33 18.22 9.38
C ASN A 75 4.95 16.74 9.50
N GLY A 76 3.91 16.31 8.77
CA GLY A 76 3.44 14.93 8.82
C GLY A 76 4.48 13.89 8.37
N SER A 77 5.30 14.21 7.36
CA SER A 77 6.36 13.30 6.85
C SER A 77 7.42 13.04 7.92
N LEU A 78 7.88 14.09 8.59
CA LEU A 78 8.86 14.00 9.68
C LEU A 78 8.36 13.11 10.81
N TYR A 79 7.12 13.30 11.25
CA TYR A 79 6.53 12.49 12.30
C TYR A 79 6.28 11.04 11.87
N TYR A 80 5.91 10.80 10.62
CA TYR A 80 5.79 9.45 10.07
C TYR A 80 7.14 8.72 10.07
N ASN A 81 8.20 9.39 9.59
CA ASN A 81 9.55 8.83 9.56
C ASN A 81 10.11 8.61 10.97
N TYR A 82 9.85 9.53 11.88
CA TYR A 82 10.19 9.40 13.31
C TYR A 82 9.48 8.20 13.94
N GLY A 83 8.17 8.03 13.68
CA GLY A 83 7.39 6.90 14.11
C GLY A 83 7.94 5.55 13.62
N ASN A 84 8.38 5.47 12.35
CA ASN A 84 8.99 4.25 11.81
C ASN A 84 10.30 3.88 12.52
N SER A 85 11.15 4.85 12.84
CA SER A 85 12.38 4.56 13.60
C SER A 85 12.08 4.13 15.03
N LEU A 86 11.10 4.76 15.70
CA LEU A 86 10.65 4.38 17.04
C LEU A 86 10.07 2.96 17.06
N TRP A 87 9.28 2.63 16.05
CA TRP A 87 8.76 1.28 15.84
C TRP A 87 9.88 0.24 15.74
N ASN A 88 10.88 0.50 14.90
CA ASN A 88 12.00 -0.42 14.71
C ASN A 88 12.85 -0.59 15.98
N MET A 89 12.80 0.37 16.91
CA MET A 89 13.40 0.27 18.24
C MET A 89 12.53 -0.50 19.26
N GLY A 90 11.32 -0.93 18.87
CA GLY A 90 10.35 -1.59 19.73
C GLY A 90 9.52 -0.63 20.59
N GLU A 91 9.66 0.69 20.40
CA GLU A 91 8.93 1.71 21.15
C GLU A 91 7.53 1.95 20.55
N LEU A 92 6.67 0.92 20.56
CA LEU A 92 5.37 0.96 19.89
C LEU A 92 4.46 2.10 20.37
N ASP A 93 4.44 2.39 21.67
CA ASP A 93 3.60 3.48 22.22
C ASP A 93 4.08 4.85 21.71
N SER A 94 5.40 5.06 21.66
CA SER A 94 6.02 6.26 21.07
C SER A 94 5.73 6.37 19.57
N ALA A 95 5.82 5.26 18.84
CA ALA A 95 5.52 5.20 17.41
C ALA A 95 4.05 5.57 17.13
N ILE A 96 3.10 5.01 17.89
CA ILE A 96 1.67 5.37 17.79
C ILE A 96 1.46 6.87 18.02
N ARG A 97 2.11 7.45 19.04
CA ARG A 97 2.03 8.90 19.29
C ARG A 97 2.57 9.71 18.11
N ALA A 98 3.71 9.33 17.56
CA ALA A 98 4.30 10.00 16.40
C ALA A 98 3.37 9.90 15.17
N TYR A 99 2.81 8.73 14.89
CA TYR A 99 1.86 8.53 13.79
C TYR A 99 0.57 9.33 13.97
N LYS A 100 0.02 9.43 15.18
CA LYS A 100 -1.14 10.29 15.45
C LYS A 100 -0.85 11.77 15.20
N ILE A 101 0.36 12.21 15.52
CA ILE A 101 0.79 13.58 15.18
C ILE A 101 0.95 13.72 13.65
N ALA A 102 1.46 12.71 12.95
CA ALA A 102 1.51 12.71 11.49
C ALA A 102 0.11 12.81 10.86
N GLU A 103 -0.89 12.12 11.43
CA GLU A 103 -2.30 12.24 11.05
C GLU A 103 -2.82 13.66 11.29
N LEU A 104 -2.58 14.21 12.49
CA LEU A 104 -2.95 15.59 12.85
C LEU A 104 -2.36 16.63 11.90
N LEU A 105 -1.12 16.43 11.46
CA LEU A 105 -0.41 17.31 10.52
C LEU A 105 -0.69 16.97 9.04
N ASN A 106 -1.73 16.18 8.76
CA ASN A 106 -2.20 15.84 7.41
C ASN A 106 -1.11 15.23 6.52
N TYR A 107 -0.39 14.22 7.02
CA TYR A 107 0.52 13.44 6.17
C TYR A 107 -0.20 12.90 4.92
N GLU A 108 0.43 13.06 3.76
CA GLU A 108 -0.18 12.84 2.44
C GLU A 108 -0.52 11.37 2.19
N ARG A 109 0.37 10.44 2.57
CA ARG A 109 0.18 8.99 2.40
C ARG A 109 -0.64 8.39 3.55
N LYS A 110 -1.88 8.84 3.65
CA LYS A 110 -2.86 8.40 4.66
C LYS A 110 -3.07 6.89 4.65
N ASP A 111 -3.10 6.28 3.47
CA ASP A 111 -3.17 4.83 3.27
C ASP A 111 -2.10 4.07 4.07
N LEU A 112 -0.83 4.48 3.94
CA LEU A 112 0.29 3.84 4.63
C LEU A 112 0.33 4.18 6.13
N LEU A 113 0.04 5.44 6.48
CA LEU A 113 -0.01 5.87 7.86
C LEU A 113 -1.06 5.09 8.67
N TYR A 114 -2.26 4.96 8.12
CA TYR A 114 -3.34 4.22 8.76
C TYR A 114 -3.06 2.72 8.81
N TYR A 115 -2.39 2.17 7.79
CA TYR A 115 -1.94 0.79 7.84
C TYR A 115 -0.95 0.56 8.99
N ASN A 116 0.07 1.41 9.13
CA ASN A 116 1.05 1.29 10.22
C ASN A 116 0.39 1.47 11.60
N LEU A 117 -0.57 2.39 11.74
CA LEU A 117 -1.35 2.52 12.98
C LEU A 117 -2.16 1.26 13.29
N ALA A 118 -2.78 0.65 12.29
CA ALA A 118 -3.51 -0.61 12.45
C ALA A 118 -2.61 -1.75 12.93
N CYS A 119 -1.43 -1.89 12.31
CA CYS A 119 -0.41 -2.83 12.75
C CYS A 119 0.03 -2.53 14.19
N ALA A 120 0.25 -1.25 14.55
CA ALA A 120 0.69 -0.85 15.89
C ALA A 120 -0.29 -1.31 16.95
N TYR A 121 -1.56 -1.01 16.72
CA TYR A 121 -2.65 -1.35 17.62
C TYR A 121 -2.88 -2.86 17.69
N SER A 122 -2.73 -3.57 16.58
CA SER A 122 -2.79 -5.03 16.56
C SER A 122 -1.67 -5.66 17.40
N LEU A 123 -0.42 -5.20 17.27
CA LEU A 123 0.70 -5.64 18.12
C LEU A 123 0.51 -5.30 19.60
N LYS A 124 -0.27 -4.26 19.90
CA LYS A 124 -0.66 -3.89 21.26
C LYS A 124 -1.92 -4.62 21.76
N GLU A 125 -2.50 -5.48 20.93
CA GLU A 125 -3.73 -6.23 21.20
C GLU A 125 -4.95 -5.33 21.47
N ILE A 126 -4.95 -4.13 20.88
CA ILE A 126 -6.03 -3.15 20.97
C ILE A 126 -6.91 -3.28 19.71
N GLU A 127 -7.89 -4.17 19.79
CA GLU A 127 -8.68 -4.61 18.64
C GLU A 127 -9.47 -3.48 17.94
N GLU A 128 -10.18 -2.66 18.71
CA GLU A 128 -11.09 -1.64 18.18
C GLU A 128 -10.34 -0.61 17.33
N GLU A 129 -9.27 -0.04 17.86
CA GLU A 129 -8.43 0.93 17.16
C GLU A 129 -7.69 0.30 15.98
N ALA A 130 -7.23 -0.94 16.11
CA ALA A 130 -6.58 -1.63 15.01
C ALA A 130 -7.53 -1.81 13.81
N PHE A 131 -8.78 -2.21 14.06
CA PHE A 131 -9.78 -2.32 13.01
C PHE A 131 -10.19 -0.97 12.43
N PHE A 132 -10.38 0.03 13.29
CA PHE A 132 -10.70 1.38 12.87
C PHE A 132 -9.65 1.95 11.90
N TYR A 133 -8.36 1.79 12.22
CA TYR A 133 -7.29 2.26 11.35
C TYR A 133 -7.10 1.38 10.11
N LEU A 134 -7.36 0.07 10.19
CA LEU A 134 -7.34 -0.79 9.02
C LEU A 134 -8.42 -0.40 8.01
N ASP A 135 -9.62 -0.05 8.49
CA ASP A 135 -10.70 0.52 7.68
C ASP A 135 -10.28 1.82 7.02
N LYS A 136 -9.70 2.75 7.80
CA LYS A 136 -9.22 4.02 7.26
C LYS A 136 -8.15 3.80 6.19
N ALA A 137 -7.25 2.84 6.37
CA ALA A 137 -6.22 2.52 5.39
C ALA A 137 -6.85 2.12 4.04
N VAL A 138 -7.77 1.15 4.05
CA VAL A 138 -8.47 0.69 2.85
C VAL A 138 -9.29 1.82 2.21
N ASN A 139 -10.05 2.57 3.01
CA ASN A 139 -10.86 3.69 2.51
C ASN A 139 -10.02 4.84 1.94
N ASN A 140 -8.74 4.96 2.31
CA ASN A 140 -7.80 5.96 1.78
C ASN A 140 -6.88 5.38 0.68
N GLY A 141 -7.17 4.19 0.16
CA GLY A 141 -6.50 3.65 -1.02
C GLY A 141 -5.41 2.61 -0.74
N TYR A 142 -5.33 2.06 0.48
CA TYR A 142 -4.50 0.89 0.73
C TYR A 142 -5.09 -0.33 0.02
N LYS A 143 -4.40 -0.82 -1.03
CA LYS A 143 -4.91 -1.90 -1.89
C LYS A 143 -4.28 -3.26 -1.67
N ASN A 144 -3.19 -3.38 -0.91
CA ASN A 144 -2.46 -4.64 -0.78
C ASN A 144 -3.12 -5.61 0.22
N PHE A 145 -4.30 -6.14 -0.13
CA PHE A 145 -5.06 -7.03 0.76
C PHE A 145 -4.30 -8.33 1.08
N HIS A 146 -3.50 -8.85 0.15
CA HIS A 146 -2.62 -9.99 0.41
C HIS A 146 -1.68 -9.70 1.59
N HIS A 147 -1.10 -8.50 1.65
CA HIS A 147 -0.28 -8.11 2.80
C HIS A 147 -1.12 -8.02 4.08
N ILE A 148 -2.31 -7.40 4.05
CA ILE A 148 -3.23 -7.40 5.21
C ILE A 148 -3.50 -8.82 5.74
N LEU A 149 -3.71 -9.78 4.82
CA LEU A 149 -4.03 -11.17 5.14
C LEU A 149 -2.83 -11.97 5.69
N THR A 150 -1.60 -11.55 5.41
CA THR A 150 -0.38 -12.34 5.71
C THR A 150 0.56 -11.66 6.70
N ASP A 151 0.48 -10.34 6.87
CA ASP A 151 1.38 -9.56 7.71
C ASP A 151 1.27 -9.99 9.17
N LYS A 152 2.39 -10.48 9.73
CA LYS A 152 2.49 -10.96 11.11
C LYS A 152 2.03 -9.91 12.13
N ASP A 153 2.16 -8.61 11.82
CA ASP A 153 1.80 -7.55 12.76
C ASP A 153 0.28 -7.48 12.97
N LEU A 154 -0.51 -7.97 12.00
CA LEU A 154 -1.96 -8.12 12.06
C LEU A 154 -2.42 -9.49 12.59
N GLN A 155 -1.51 -10.37 13.03
CA GLN A 155 -1.84 -11.72 13.47
C GLN A 155 -2.90 -11.74 14.59
N PHE A 156 -2.80 -10.83 15.56
CA PHE A 156 -3.76 -10.71 16.66
C PHE A 156 -5.20 -10.57 16.14
N LEU A 157 -5.43 -9.65 15.19
CA LEU A 157 -6.76 -9.47 14.60
C LEU A 157 -7.25 -10.73 13.89
N ARG A 158 -6.36 -11.43 13.17
CA ARG A 158 -6.69 -12.67 12.44
C ARG A 158 -7.01 -13.86 13.35
N ALA A 159 -6.41 -13.90 14.53
CA ALA A 159 -6.37 -15.08 15.38
C ALA A 159 -7.68 -15.38 16.15
N GLY A 160 -8.74 -14.58 16.01
CA GLY A 160 -9.99 -14.89 16.70
C GLY A 160 -11.07 -13.82 16.75
N SER A 161 -10.84 -12.63 16.20
CA SER A 161 -11.86 -11.58 16.27
C SER A 161 -13.01 -11.84 15.29
N ILE A 162 -14.25 -11.65 15.76
CA ILE A 162 -15.43 -11.69 14.90
C ILE A 162 -15.38 -10.58 13.85
N GLY A 163 -14.73 -9.46 14.20
CA GLY A 163 -14.44 -8.35 13.29
C GLY A 163 -13.61 -8.78 12.07
N TRP A 164 -12.61 -9.65 12.26
CA TRP A 164 -11.82 -10.17 11.15
C TRP A 164 -12.62 -11.10 10.23
N GLN A 165 -13.45 -11.98 10.80
CA GLN A 165 -14.26 -12.92 10.01
C GLN A 165 -15.23 -12.19 9.08
N HIS A 166 -15.83 -11.09 9.55
CA HIS A 166 -16.68 -10.24 8.71
C HIS A 166 -15.89 -9.63 7.55
N ARG A 167 -14.66 -9.14 7.77
CA ARG A 167 -13.82 -8.56 6.72
C ARG A 167 -13.33 -9.58 5.70
N LYS A 168 -12.95 -10.77 6.16
CA LYS A 168 -12.62 -11.90 5.28
C LYS A 168 -13.84 -12.28 4.43
N TYR A 169 -15.03 -12.29 5.03
CA TYR A 169 -16.28 -12.49 4.29
C TYR A 169 -16.50 -11.41 3.23
N LEU A 170 -16.13 -10.14 3.45
CA LEU A 170 -16.25 -9.10 2.43
C LEU A 170 -15.34 -9.34 1.22
N ILE A 171 -14.12 -9.88 1.41
CA ILE A 171 -13.23 -10.27 0.29
C ILE A 171 -13.83 -11.47 -0.47
N GLU A 172 -14.29 -12.50 0.23
CA GLU A 172 -14.96 -13.67 -0.38
C GLU A 172 -16.29 -13.29 -1.05
N ALA A 173 -17.03 -12.34 -0.48
CA ALA A 173 -18.22 -11.76 -1.07
C ALA A 173 -17.85 -10.94 -2.31
N GLY A 174 -16.70 -10.26 -2.33
CA GLY A 174 -16.13 -9.61 -3.52
C GLY A 174 -15.85 -10.59 -4.65
N LYS A 175 -15.28 -11.77 -4.35
CA LYS A 175 -15.09 -12.86 -5.32
C LYS A 175 -16.42 -13.38 -5.87
N LYS A 176 -17.38 -13.68 -4.99
CA LYS A 176 -18.74 -14.11 -5.39
C LYS A 176 -19.46 -13.04 -6.19
N PHE A 177 -19.31 -11.78 -5.80
CA PHE A 177 -19.87 -10.63 -6.48
C PHE A 177 -19.28 -10.50 -7.88
N PHE A 178 -17.96 -10.56 -8.03
CA PHE A 178 -17.29 -10.55 -9.33
C PHE A 178 -17.83 -11.68 -10.23
N LEU A 179 -17.82 -12.92 -9.74
CA LEU A 179 -18.35 -14.08 -10.48
C LEU A 179 -19.83 -13.91 -10.88
N ASN A 180 -20.65 -13.31 -10.02
CA ASN A 180 -22.05 -13.04 -10.32
C ASN A 180 -22.22 -11.96 -11.39
N GLU A 181 -21.43 -10.88 -11.33
CA GLU A 181 -21.55 -9.78 -12.29
C GLU A 181 -21.00 -10.15 -13.67
N ILE A 182 -19.86 -10.87 -13.75
CA ILE A 182 -19.25 -11.20 -15.05
C ILE A 182 -20.11 -12.16 -15.89
N LYS A 183 -20.93 -13.01 -15.25
CA LYS A 183 -21.85 -13.94 -15.94
C LYS A 183 -22.82 -13.22 -16.88
N ASN A 184 -23.21 -12.00 -16.52
CA ASN A 184 -24.16 -11.18 -17.28
C ASN A 184 -23.73 -9.72 -17.22
N LEU A 185 -22.49 -9.44 -17.64
CA LEU A 185 -21.88 -8.14 -17.46
C LEU A 185 -22.66 -7.04 -18.20
N LYS A 186 -23.30 -6.13 -17.47
CA LYS A 186 -24.07 -5.00 -18.05
C LYS A 186 -23.29 -3.68 -18.08
N ASN A 187 -22.35 -3.52 -17.15
CA ASN A 187 -21.51 -2.35 -17.04
C ASN A 187 -20.04 -2.80 -17.02
N PRO A 188 -19.10 -1.97 -17.47
CA PRO A 188 -17.68 -2.29 -17.40
C PRO A 188 -17.27 -2.60 -15.96
N ILE A 189 -16.42 -3.61 -15.80
CA ILE A 189 -15.80 -3.94 -14.51
C ILE A 189 -14.29 -3.86 -14.68
N SER A 190 -13.64 -3.16 -13.75
CA SER A 190 -12.18 -3.08 -13.72
C SER A 190 -11.60 -3.71 -12.47
N LEU A 191 -10.62 -4.56 -12.73
CA LEU A 191 -9.71 -5.15 -11.77
C LEU A 191 -8.42 -4.34 -11.78
N GLN A 192 -7.82 -4.07 -10.61
CA GLN A 192 -6.59 -3.26 -10.53
C GLN A 192 -5.59 -3.85 -9.56
N ILE A 193 -4.30 -3.80 -9.87
CA ILE A 193 -3.21 -4.03 -8.92
C ILE A 193 -2.24 -2.85 -9.04
N GLY A 194 -2.13 -2.03 -8.00
CA GLY A 194 -1.36 -0.79 -8.09
C GLY A 194 -1.91 0.15 -9.16
N THR A 195 -1.10 0.45 -10.18
CA THR A 195 -1.47 1.22 -11.39
C THR A 195 -1.86 0.35 -12.58
N ASP A 196 -1.61 -0.96 -12.49
CA ASP A 196 -2.00 -1.90 -13.53
C ASP A 196 -3.50 -2.22 -13.39
N GLY A 197 -4.20 -2.37 -14.50
CA GLY A 197 -5.61 -2.71 -14.46
C GLY A 197 -6.12 -3.37 -15.73
N VAL A 198 -7.10 -4.24 -15.54
CA VAL A 198 -7.82 -4.94 -16.61
C VAL A 198 -9.27 -4.55 -16.53
N THR A 199 -9.84 -4.07 -17.63
CA THR A 199 -11.26 -3.71 -17.75
C THR A 199 -11.95 -4.66 -18.69
N LEU A 200 -12.98 -5.35 -18.19
CA LEU A 200 -13.85 -6.22 -18.96
C LEU A 200 -15.08 -5.43 -19.40
N CYS A 201 -15.37 -5.42 -20.70
CA CYS A 201 -16.51 -4.70 -21.27
C CYS A 201 -17.70 -5.62 -21.55
N PRO A 202 -18.95 -5.13 -21.39
CA PRO A 202 -20.17 -5.88 -21.69
C PRO A 202 -20.25 -6.46 -23.11
N ASP A 203 -19.62 -5.79 -24.06
CA ASP A 203 -19.58 -6.20 -25.48
C ASP A 203 -18.50 -7.25 -25.78
N GLY A 204 -17.84 -7.79 -24.74
CA GLY A 204 -16.81 -8.81 -24.88
C GLY A 204 -15.42 -8.25 -25.14
N ARG A 205 -15.24 -6.93 -25.29
CA ARG A 205 -13.90 -6.32 -25.40
C ARG A 205 -13.22 -6.28 -24.03
N PHE A 206 -11.89 -6.35 -24.00
CA PHE A 206 -11.14 -6.04 -22.79
C PHE A 206 -10.04 -5.02 -23.06
N ARG A 207 -9.65 -4.32 -21.99
CA ARG A 207 -8.64 -3.26 -22.02
C ARG A 207 -7.66 -3.48 -20.87
N GLU A 208 -6.37 -3.29 -21.15
CA GLU A 208 -5.33 -3.22 -20.12
C GLU A 208 -4.82 -1.80 -19.97
N VAL A 209 -4.46 -1.45 -18.74
CA VAL A 209 -3.74 -0.23 -18.38
C VAL A 209 -2.49 -0.71 -17.66
N ALA A 210 -1.31 -0.36 -18.19
CA ALA A 210 -0.03 -0.69 -17.57
C ALA A 210 0.66 0.55 -16.99
N ALA A 211 1.39 0.36 -15.89
CA ALA A 211 2.06 1.37 -15.05
C ALA A 211 2.96 2.40 -15.77
N ALA A 212 3.31 2.20 -17.04
CA ALA A 212 4.31 3.01 -17.75
C ALA A 212 3.71 4.08 -18.70
N GLY A 213 2.40 4.34 -18.68
CA GLY A 213 1.78 5.31 -19.59
C GLY A 213 1.83 4.90 -21.06
N ILE A 214 2.08 3.61 -21.32
CA ILE A 214 2.12 3.01 -22.66
C ILE A 214 0.68 2.64 -23.06
N GLY A 215 -0.17 3.66 -23.20
CA GLY A 215 -1.47 3.60 -23.89
C GLY A 215 -2.58 2.75 -23.24
N GLU A 216 -3.81 3.27 -23.31
CA GLU A 216 -5.01 2.45 -23.18
C GLU A 216 -5.20 1.72 -24.51
N VAL A 217 -5.04 0.39 -24.52
CA VAL A 217 -5.20 -0.40 -25.75
C VAL A 217 -6.28 -1.45 -25.51
N VAL A 218 -7.29 -1.46 -26.38
CA VAL A 218 -8.20 -2.60 -26.51
C VAL A 218 -7.39 -3.71 -27.17
N LEU A 219 -7.02 -4.73 -26.41
CA LEU A 219 -6.09 -5.77 -26.85
C LEU A 219 -6.78 -7.01 -27.43
N GLY A 220 -8.10 -7.11 -27.33
CA GLY A 220 -8.86 -8.22 -27.86
C GLY A 220 -10.17 -8.42 -27.13
N ASN A 221 -10.56 -9.68 -26.96
CA ASN A 221 -11.83 -10.06 -26.37
C ASN A 221 -11.64 -10.87 -25.08
N TRP A 222 -12.67 -10.91 -24.24
CA TRP A 222 -12.74 -11.79 -23.09
C TRP A 222 -14.02 -12.61 -23.13
N ARG A 223 -13.99 -13.74 -22.45
CA ARG A 223 -15.17 -14.56 -22.19
C ARG A 223 -15.06 -15.21 -20.82
N TYR A 224 -16.21 -15.52 -20.24
CA TYR A 224 -16.27 -16.28 -18.99
C TYR A 224 -16.64 -17.74 -19.29
N ASP A 225 -15.84 -18.67 -18.79
CA ASP A 225 -16.13 -20.10 -18.82
C ASP A 225 -16.85 -20.51 -17.54
N SER A 226 -18.15 -20.75 -17.66
CA SER A 226 -19.01 -21.15 -16.54
C SER A 226 -18.72 -22.54 -15.97
N ASN A 227 -18.00 -23.41 -16.69
CA ASN A 227 -17.68 -24.74 -16.21
C ASN A 227 -16.47 -24.75 -15.28
N SER A 228 -15.57 -23.79 -15.45
CA SER A 228 -14.32 -23.70 -14.69
C SER A 228 -14.20 -22.44 -13.83
N ASP A 229 -15.21 -21.56 -13.86
CA ASP A 229 -15.22 -20.23 -13.23
C ASP A 229 -14.04 -19.33 -13.66
N LYS A 230 -13.56 -19.53 -14.89
CA LYS A 230 -12.40 -18.82 -15.44
C LYS A 230 -12.81 -17.65 -16.33
N VAL A 231 -12.02 -16.58 -16.27
CA VAL A 231 -12.06 -15.50 -17.25
C VAL A 231 -10.94 -15.75 -18.24
N ILE A 232 -11.31 -15.96 -19.50
CA ILE A 232 -10.39 -16.22 -20.59
C ILE A 232 -10.23 -14.94 -21.39
N ILE A 233 -8.98 -14.53 -21.57
CA ILE A 233 -8.59 -13.38 -22.38
C ILE A 233 -8.04 -13.90 -23.69
N HIS A 234 -8.57 -13.35 -24.77
CA HIS A 234 -8.09 -13.57 -26.11
C HIS A 234 -7.50 -12.27 -26.62
N ILE A 235 -6.18 -12.22 -26.74
CA ILE A 235 -5.48 -11.09 -27.33
C ILE A 235 -5.57 -11.22 -28.86
N HIS A 236 -6.14 -10.19 -29.49
CA HIS A 236 -6.06 -9.93 -30.91
C HIS A 236 -5.28 -8.63 -31.12
N SER A 237 -3.98 -8.69 -30.92
CA SER A 237 -3.11 -7.53 -31.08
C SER A 237 -2.17 -7.73 -32.27
N LYS A 238 -1.55 -6.64 -32.71
CA LYS A 238 -0.40 -6.74 -33.59
C LYS A 238 0.82 -6.20 -32.87
N SER A 239 1.87 -7.01 -32.82
CA SER A 239 3.14 -6.66 -32.19
C SER A 239 4.24 -6.62 -33.22
N CYS A 240 5.25 -5.82 -32.92
CA CYS A 240 6.48 -5.76 -33.67
C CYS A 240 7.37 -6.96 -33.32
N ILE A 241 7.69 -7.79 -34.31
CA ILE A 241 8.57 -8.95 -34.19
C ILE A 241 9.79 -8.73 -35.09
N LYS A 242 10.99 -9.06 -34.61
CA LYS A 242 12.20 -9.05 -35.42
C LYS A 242 12.33 -10.40 -36.11
N PRO A 243 12.42 -10.50 -37.45
CA PRO A 243 12.39 -11.80 -38.15
C PRO A 243 13.48 -12.79 -37.72
N GLU A 244 14.61 -12.28 -37.19
CA GLU A 244 15.77 -13.07 -36.79
C GLU A 244 15.70 -13.58 -35.33
N ASP A 245 14.82 -12.99 -34.52
CA ASP A 245 14.57 -13.33 -33.11
C ASP A 245 13.07 -13.53 -32.93
N SER A 246 12.61 -14.77 -32.84
CA SER A 246 11.19 -15.11 -32.54
C SER A 246 10.75 -14.68 -31.13
N ASN A 247 11.58 -13.90 -30.43
CA ASN A 247 11.26 -13.28 -29.17
C ASN A 247 10.42 -12.02 -29.40
N ILE A 248 9.23 -12.00 -28.80
CA ILE A 248 8.37 -10.83 -28.70
C ILE A 248 9.18 -9.71 -28.02
N ASP A 249 9.27 -8.52 -28.63
CA ASP A 249 9.89 -7.36 -27.99
C ASP A 249 9.09 -7.01 -26.72
N PRO A 250 9.61 -7.32 -25.51
CA PRO A 250 8.86 -7.14 -24.28
C PRO A 250 8.74 -5.66 -23.89
N GLN A 251 9.48 -4.76 -24.57
CA GLN A 251 9.56 -3.34 -24.24
C GLN A 251 8.51 -2.46 -24.96
N GLY A 252 7.56 -3.07 -25.68
CA GLY A 252 6.26 -2.43 -25.94
C GLY A 252 6.14 -1.60 -27.22
N ASN A 253 6.61 -2.12 -28.35
CA ASN A 253 6.28 -1.59 -29.67
C ASN A 253 5.00 -2.23 -30.22
N ILE A 254 3.84 -1.73 -29.78
CA ILE A 254 2.53 -2.11 -30.34
C ILE A 254 2.34 -1.39 -31.68
N CYS A 255 1.79 -2.08 -32.69
CA CYS A 255 1.52 -1.46 -33.99
C CYS A 255 0.48 -0.34 -33.86
N LYS A 256 0.73 0.84 -34.45
CA LYS A 256 -0.26 1.92 -34.48
C LYS A 256 -1.45 1.55 -35.37
N PRO A 257 -2.70 1.90 -35.01
CA PRO A 257 -3.86 1.68 -35.86
C PRO A 257 -3.70 2.41 -37.21
N GLY A 258 -3.85 1.68 -38.33
CA GLY A 258 -3.84 2.25 -39.68
C GLY A 258 -2.50 2.25 -40.42
N TYR A 259 -1.38 1.87 -39.78
CA TYR A 259 -0.07 1.77 -40.44
C TYR A 259 0.64 0.46 -40.05
N LYS A 260 1.24 -0.24 -41.03
CA LYS A 260 2.03 -1.47 -40.84
C LYS A 260 3.39 -1.23 -40.16
N ILE A 261 3.59 -0.11 -39.44
CA ILE A 261 4.92 0.38 -39.05
C ILE A 261 5.03 0.39 -37.52
N CYS A 262 6.13 -0.17 -37.03
CA CYS A 262 6.54 -0.20 -35.63
C CYS A 262 6.93 1.18 -35.10
N LYS A 263 6.88 1.38 -33.78
CA LYS A 263 6.95 2.70 -33.13
C LYS A 263 8.25 3.48 -33.43
N ASP A 264 9.34 2.78 -33.73
CA ASP A 264 10.65 3.34 -34.07
C ASP A 264 10.81 3.68 -35.57
N GLY A 265 9.84 3.33 -36.41
CA GLY A 265 9.90 3.57 -37.86
C GLY A 265 10.96 2.75 -38.58
N SER A 266 11.60 1.79 -37.90
CA SER A 266 12.61 0.94 -38.53
C SER A 266 11.93 -0.14 -39.39
N SER A 267 12.57 -0.48 -40.51
CA SER A 267 12.15 -1.57 -41.38
C SER A 267 12.58 -2.94 -40.86
N GLU A 268 13.18 -3.01 -39.67
CA GLU A 268 13.71 -4.24 -39.07
C GLU A 268 12.65 -5.07 -38.34
N PHE A 269 11.49 -4.48 -38.05
CA PHE A 269 10.40 -5.16 -37.35
C PHE A 269 9.18 -5.29 -38.23
N GLU A 270 8.61 -6.49 -38.25
CA GLU A 270 7.35 -6.77 -38.93
C GLU A 270 6.20 -6.74 -37.93
N CYS A 271 5.10 -6.11 -38.35
CA CYS A 271 3.87 -6.04 -37.58
C CYS A 271 3.07 -7.35 -37.78
N GLU A 272 3.28 -8.31 -36.88
CA GLU A 272 2.61 -9.60 -36.93
C GLU A 272 1.38 -9.64 -36.03
N ALA A 273 0.35 -10.37 -36.47
CA ALA A 273 -0.81 -10.63 -35.64
C ALA A 273 -0.44 -11.64 -34.55
N ILE A 274 -0.64 -11.26 -33.29
CA ILE A 274 -0.61 -12.19 -32.17
C ILE A 274 -2.05 -12.64 -31.93
N ASP A 275 -2.25 -13.95 -32.00
CA ASP A 275 -3.45 -14.62 -31.58
C ASP A 275 -3.10 -15.52 -30.39
N SER A 276 -3.36 -15.04 -29.17
CA SER A 276 -3.01 -15.77 -27.96
C SER A 276 -4.13 -15.75 -26.94
N GLU A 277 -4.27 -16.86 -26.24
CA GLU A 277 -5.29 -17.06 -25.22
C GLU A 277 -4.64 -17.37 -23.88
N TYR A 278 -5.10 -16.70 -22.83
CA TYR A 278 -4.66 -16.97 -21.47
C TYR A 278 -5.78 -16.79 -20.45
N GLU A 279 -5.62 -17.43 -19.30
CA GLU A 279 -6.53 -17.27 -18.16
C GLU A 279 -6.15 -16.01 -17.37
N LEU A 280 -7.08 -15.05 -17.28
CA LEU A 280 -6.93 -13.93 -16.35
C LEU A 280 -7.06 -14.45 -14.93
N LYS A 281 -5.98 -14.31 -14.15
CA LYS A 281 -5.92 -14.63 -12.72
C LYS A 281 -6.69 -13.59 -11.89
N TRP A 282 -7.99 -13.49 -12.12
CA TRP A 282 -8.85 -12.44 -11.55
C TRP A 282 -8.90 -12.49 -10.02
N GLU A 283 -8.72 -13.67 -9.42
CA GLU A 283 -8.61 -13.83 -7.96
C GLU A 283 -7.41 -13.06 -7.42
N ASP A 284 -6.28 -13.08 -8.12
CA ASP A 284 -5.07 -12.35 -7.74
C ASP A 284 -5.32 -10.83 -7.74
N TYR A 285 -6.12 -10.35 -8.70
CA TYR A 285 -6.54 -8.95 -8.72
C TYR A 285 -7.43 -8.59 -7.54
N ILE A 286 -8.36 -9.46 -7.14
CA ILE A 286 -9.21 -9.19 -5.97
C ILE A 286 -8.39 -9.27 -4.68
N ASP A 287 -7.49 -10.26 -4.59
CA ASP A 287 -6.66 -10.50 -3.41
C ASP A 287 -5.55 -9.45 -3.25
N ARG A 288 -5.07 -8.82 -4.32
CA ARG A 288 -4.01 -7.79 -4.27
C ARG A 288 -4.49 -6.36 -4.54
N GLY A 289 -5.72 -6.23 -5.03
CA GLY A 289 -6.29 -5.00 -5.55
C GLY A 289 -7.61 -4.59 -4.93
N GLY A 290 -8.32 -5.55 -4.34
CA GLY A 290 -9.63 -5.35 -3.73
C GLY A 290 -10.79 -5.60 -4.66
N PRO A 291 -12.02 -5.28 -4.21
CA PRO A 291 -13.21 -5.53 -5.00
C PRO A 291 -13.17 -4.78 -6.33
N PRO A 292 -13.80 -5.32 -7.39
CA PRO A 292 -13.81 -4.69 -8.71
C PRO A 292 -14.48 -3.31 -8.69
N SER A 293 -13.93 -2.36 -9.46
CA SER A 293 -14.52 -1.01 -9.63
C SER A 293 -15.59 -1.02 -10.73
N LYS A 294 -16.68 -0.27 -10.49
CA LYS A 294 -17.74 0.02 -11.47
C LYS A 294 -17.59 1.35 -12.21
N TYR A 295 -16.62 2.19 -11.81
CA TYR A 295 -16.45 3.53 -12.36
C TYR A 295 -15.39 3.55 -13.45
N THR A 296 -15.59 2.80 -14.53
CA THR A 296 -14.61 2.69 -15.62
C THR A 296 -15.28 2.70 -16.99
N SER A 297 -14.52 3.18 -17.97
CA SER A 297 -14.95 3.34 -19.35
C SER A 297 -14.38 2.22 -20.22
N CYS A 298 -15.18 1.77 -21.19
CA CYS A 298 -14.73 0.91 -22.28
C CYS A 298 -14.15 1.69 -23.47
N ASN A 299 -14.24 3.02 -23.41
CA ASN A 299 -13.70 3.98 -24.36
C ASN A 299 -12.49 4.69 -23.77
#